data_AF-A0A151TYL9-F1
#
_entry.id   AF-A0A151TYL9-F1
#
_cell.length_a   1.000
_cell.length_b   1.000
_cell.length_c   1.000
_cell.angle_alpha   90.00
_cell.angle_beta   90.00
_cell.angle_gamma   90.00
#
_symmetry.space_group_name_H-M   'P 1'
#
loop_
_entity.id
_entity.type
_entity.pdbx_description
1 polymer ?
#
loop_
_entity_poly.entity_id
_entity_poly.type
_entity_poly.pdbx_seq_one_letter_code
_entity_poly.pdbx_strand_id
1 'polypeptide(L)' 'SSAYHPQTDGQTERIIQSLEDLLRTCVLDHLGSWEEVLPLVEFSYNNSFHLSIGMAPFEALYGRRCRTPLCWF' A
#
# COMPACT_ATOMS: atom_id res chain seq x y z
N SER A 1 -9.86 -13.39 -15.14
CA SER A 1 -10.21 -12.01 -15.51
C SER A 1 -11.31 -11.99 -16.54
N SER A 2 -12.48 -11.48 -16.17
CA SER A 2 -13.61 -11.15 -17.05
C SER A 2 -13.95 -9.68 -16.82
N ALA A 3 -14.24 -8.95 -17.89
CA ALA A 3 -14.35 -7.48 -17.91
C ALA A 3 -15.55 -6.89 -17.11
N TYR A 4 -16.33 -7.71 -16.41
CA TYR A 4 -17.51 -7.27 -15.63
C TYR A 4 -17.67 -7.97 -14.28
N HIS A 5 -16.60 -8.56 -13.75
CA HIS A 5 -16.61 -9.01 -12.37
C HIS A 5 -15.54 -8.22 -11.61
N PRO A 6 -15.92 -7.15 -10.90
CA PRO A 6 -15.07 -6.58 -9.88
C PRO A 6 -14.94 -7.67 -8.82
N GLN A 7 -13.91 -8.50 -8.94
CA GLN A 7 -13.45 -9.34 -7.85
C GLN A 7 -12.67 -8.41 -6.92
N THR A 8 -13.31 -7.31 -6.50
CA THR A 8 -12.65 -6.27 -5.74
C THR A 8 -12.62 -6.71 -4.30
N ASP A 9 -11.41 -7.00 -3.86
CA ASP A 9 -11.08 -7.11 -2.47
C ASP A 9 -11.29 -5.74 -1.84
N GLY A 10 -12.51 -5.49 -1.34
CA GLY A 10 -12.89 -4.19 -0.78
C GLY A 10 -12.00 -3.73 0.38
N GLN A 11 -11.18 -4.62 0.94
CA GLN A 11 -10.10 -4.22 1.84
C GLN A 11 -8.92 -3.58 1.11
N THR A 12 -8.48 -4.17 0.01
CA THR A 12 -7.43 -3.57 -0.84
C THR A 12 -7.89 -2.20 -1.33
N GLU A 13 -9.15 -2.04 -1.73
CA GLU A 13 -9.69 -0.73 -2.13
C GLU A 13 -9.67 0.31 -0.99
N ARG A 14 -10.04 -0.08 0.23
CA ARG A 14 -9.99 0.83 1.39
C ARG A 14 -8.57 1.24 1.76
N ILE A 15 -7.61 0.32 1.67
CA ILE A 15 -6.19 0.62 1.92
C ILE A 15 -5.68 1.57 0.85
N ILE A 16 -5.96 1.30 -0.44
CA ILE A 16 -5.60 2.18 -1.55
C ILE A 16 -6.19 3.58 -1.34
N GLN A 17 -7.48 3.68 -0.99
CA GLN A 17 -8.12 4.97 -0.74
C GLN A 17 -7.43 5.72 0.42
N SER A 18 -7.09 5.04 1.51
CA SER A 18 -6.41 5.64 2.65
C SER A 18 -5.00 6.15 2.28
N LEU A 19 -4.30 5.42 1.41
CA LEU A 19 -2.99 5.82 0.90
C LEU A 19 -3.07 6.97 -0.10
N GLU A 20 -4.09 6.98 -0.96
CA GLU A 20 -4.39 8.10 -1.86
C GLU A 20 -4.73 9.37 -1.09
N ASP A 21 -5.52 9.27 -0.02
CA ASP A 21 -5.84 10.40 0.85
C ASP A 21 -4.59 10.90 1.57
N LEU A 22 -3.73 10.00 2.05
CA LEU A 22 -2.43 10.36 2.63
C LEU A 22 -1.55 11.09 1.60
N LEU A 23 -1.44 10.55 0.37
CA LEU A 23 -0.71 11.21 -0.72
C LEU A 23 -1.28 12.60 -1.00
N ARG A 24 -2.61 12.72 -1.06
CA ARG A 24 -3.29 13.99 -1.32
C ARG A 24 -2.97 15.02 -0.23
N THR A 25 -3.03 14.63 1.04
CA THR A 25 -2.65 15.51 2.16
C THR A 25 -1.17 15.90 2.07
N CYS A 26 -0.28 14.95 1.80
CA CYS A 26 1.15 15.24 1.64
C CYS A 26 1.44 16.19 0.47
N VAL A 27 0.78 16.00 -0.69
CA VAL A 27 0.93 16.88 -1.86
C VAL A 27 0.50 18.31 -1.51
N LEU A 28 -0.62 18.46 -0.79
CA LEU A 28 -1.16 19.75 -0.38
C LEU A 28 -0.26 20.44 0.65
N ASP A 29 0.25 19.69 1.63
CA ASP A 29 1.08 20.23 2.72
C ASP A 29 2.54 20.49 2.29
N HIS A 30 3.09 19.71 1.35
CA HIS A 30 4.49 19.80 0.91
C HIS A 30 4.66 20.49 -0.46
N LEU A 31 3.70 21.32 -0.86
CA LEU A 31 3.78 22.17 -2.07
C LEU A 31 4.19 21.40 -3.35
N GLY A 32 3.72 20.16 -3.52
CA GLY A 32 4.02 19.35 -4.72
C GLY A 32 5.25 18.45 -4.63
N SER A 33 5.86 18.24 -3.46
CA SER A 33 6.96 17.27 -3.27
C SER A 33 6.47 15.82 -3.11
N TRP A 34 5.47 15.43 -3.90
CA TRP A 34 4.88 14.09 -3.86
C TRP A 34 5.88 12.98 -4.16
N GLU A 35 6.93 13.29 -4.94
CA GLU A 35 8.03 12.40 -5.27
C GLU A 35 8.80 11.91 -4.03
N GLU A 36 8.86 12.73 -2.97
CA GLU A 36 9.55 12.35 -1.72
C GLU A 36 8.72 11.37 -0.88
N VAL A 37 7.40 11.43 -1.02
CA VAL A 37 6.45 10.63 -0.22
C VAL A 37 6.03 9.36 -0.96
N LEU A 38 6.12 9.34 -2.28
CA LEU A 38 5.76 8.20 -3.12
C LEU A 38 6.46 6.89 -2.69
N PRO A 39 7.79 6.86 -2.42
CA PRO A 39 8.45 5.63 -1.98
C PRO A 39 7.91 5.12 -0.64
N LEU A 40 7.51 6.03 0.26
CA LEU A 40 6.95 5.67 1.57
C LEU A 40 5.55 5.08 1.44
N VAL A 41 4.74 5.61 0.53
CA VAL A 41 3.38 5.13 0.28
C VAL A 41 3.40 3.78 -0.42
N GLU A 42 4.24 3.63 -1.45
CA GLU A 42 4.47 2.33 -2.10
C GLU A 42 4.98 1.29 -1.10
N PHE A 43 5.93 1.69 -0.24
CA PHE A 43 6.43 0.83 0.82
C PHE A 43 5.31 0.40 1.76
N SER A 44 4.45 1.34 2.19
CA SER A 44 3.34 1.05 3.10
C SER A 44 2.31 0.10 2.46
N TYR A 45 1.99 0.32 1.17
CA TYR A 45 1.10 -0.56 0.41
C TYR A 45 1.65 -1.99 0.30
N ASN A 46 2.88 -2.13 -0.19
CA ASN A 46 3.51 -3.43 -0.43
C ASN A 46 3.69 -4.25 0.84
N ASN A 47 3.75 -3.60 2.01
CA ASN A 47 3.94 -4.25 3.30
C ASN A 47 2.67 -4.36 4.14
N SER A 48 1.54 -3.82 3.68
CA SER A 48 0.26 -3.97 4.35
C SER A 48 -0.32 -5.34 4.09
N PHE A 49 -1.05 -5.88 5.07
CA PHE A 49 -1.73 -7.17 4.92
C PHE A 49 -2.94 -7.02 3.99
N HIS A 50 -3.06 -7.90 2.99
CA HIS A 50 -4.19 -7.92 2.06
C HIS A 50 -5.02 -9.17 2.30
N LEU A 51 -6.31 -9.01 2.63
CA LEU A 51 -7.19 -10.16 2.91
C LEU A 51 -7.37 -11.10 1.72
N SER A 52 -7.40 -10.57 0.48
CA SER A 52 -7.57 -11.42 -0.72
C SER A 52 -6.47 -12.45 -0.90
N ILE A 53 -5.22 -12.07 -0.63
CA ILE A 53 -4.04 -12.95 -0.76
C ILE A 53 -3.62 -13.56 0.58
N GLY A 54 -4.21 -13.11 1.69
CA GLY A 54 -3.93 -13.61 3.04
C GLY A 54 -2.52 -13.29 3.55
N MET A 55 -1.83 -12.34 2.94
CA MET A 55 -0.47 -11.91 3.27
C MET A 55 -0.19 -10.51 2.69
N ALA A 56 0.99 -9.94 2.95
CA ALA A 56 1.40 -8.72 2.27
C ALA A 56 1.87 -9.00 0.82
N PRO A 57 1.66 -8.09 -0.15
CA PRO A 57 2.20 -8.25 -1.50
C PRO A 57 3.72 -8.51 -1.52
N PHE A 58 4.48 -7.86 -0.63
CA PHE A 58 5.91 -8.11 -0.44
C PHE A 58 6.20 -9.56 -0.01
N GLU A 59 5.39 -10.10 0.91
CA GLU A 59 5.52 -11.49 1.37
C GLU A 59 5.23 -12.47 0.25
N ALA A 60 4.22 -12.19 -0.57
CA ALA A 60 3.89 -12.99 -1.74
C ALA A 60 5.03 -13.00 -2.79
N LEU A 61 5.69 -11.85 -2.99
CA LEU A 61 6.76 -11.71 -3.98
C LEU A 61 8.09 -12.33 -3.52
N TYR A 62 8.44 -12.17 -2.25
CA TYR A 62 9.76 -12.54 -1.73
C TYR A 62 9.75 -13.74 -0.80
N GLY A 63 8.58 -14.30 -0.47
CA GLY A 63 8.42 -15.44 0.44
C GLY A 63 8.82 -15.14 1.89
N ARG A 64 8.99 -13.86 2.26
CA ARG A 64 9.40 -13.44 3.60
C ARG A 64 8.77 -12.10 3.95
N ARG A 65 8.56 -11.87 5.25
CA ARG A 65 8.12 -10.57 5.76
C ARG A 65 9.21 -9.52 5.55
N CYS A 66 8.82 -8.32 5.17
CA CYS A 66 9.76 -7.21 5.10
C CYS A 66 10.29 -6.91 6.49
N ARG A 67 11.60 -6.68 6.58
CA ARG A 67 12.27 -6.31 7.82
C ARG A 67 12.62 -4.85 7.72
N THR A 68 11.84 -4.01 8.37
CA THR A 68 12.15 -2.58 8.51
C THR A 68 12.96 -2.35 9.78
N PRO A 69 13.83 -1.33 9.82
CA PRO A 69 14.44 -0.86 11.06
C PRO A 69 13.41 -0.44 12.14
N LEU A 70 12.17 -0.17 11.71
CA LEU A 70 11.07 0.30 12.56
C LEU A 70 10.38 -0.84 13.35
N CYS A 71 10.52 -2.10 12.91
CA CYS A 71 9.86 -3.26 13.53
C CYS A 71 10.88 -4.22 14.19
N TRP A 72 11.88 -3.69 14.89
CA TRP A 72 12.89 -4.45 15.66
C TRP A 72 12.54 -4.65 17.15
N PHE A 73 11.28 -4.45 17.55
CA PHE A 73 10.81 -4.70 18.92
C PHE A 73 10.04 -6.02 19.02
#